data_AF-A0A7K0IES1-F1
#
_entry.id   AF-A0A7K0IES1-F1
#
_cell.length_a   1.000
_cell.length_b   1.000
_cell.length_c   1.000
_cell.angle_alpha   90.00
_cell.angle_beta   90.00
_cell.angle_gamma   90.00
#
_symmetry.space_group_name_H-M   'P 1'
#
loop_
_entity.id
_entity.type
_entity.pdbx_description
1 polymer ?
#
loop_
_entity_poly.entity_id
_entity_poly.type
_entity_poly.pdbx_seq_one_letter_code
_entity_poly.pdbx_strand_id
1 'polypeptide(L)' 'MNDNRDEIQRLRAMRAEAVSRNDFARADAIGADLARLEGAQPAGGAVDPITGLPVGGAPAP' A
#
# COMPACT_ATOMS: atom_id res chain seq x y z
N MET A 1 4.81 -6.21 -15.18
CA MET A 1 4.29 -6.60 -13.87
C MET A 1 3.50 -5.43 -13.30
N ASN A 2 2.18 -5.48 -13.46
CA ASN A 2 1.21 -4.54 -12.87
C ASN A 2 0.59 -5.13 -11.58
N ASP A 3 1.11 -6.29 -11.15
CA ASP A 3 0.55 -7.19 -10.14
C ASP A 3 0.26 -6.47 -8.82
N ASN A 4 1.11 -5.53 -8.42
CA ASN A 4 0.92 -4.76 -7.20
C ASN A 4 -0.22 -3.73 -7.27
N ARG A 5 -0.44 -3.12 -8.45
CA ARG A 5 -1.54 -2.17 -8.65
C ARG A 5 -2.88 -2.89 -8.70
N ASP A 6 -2.91 -4.06 -9.32
CA ASP A 6 -4.08 -4.94 -9.36
C ASP A 6 -4.41 -5.48 -7.96
N GLU A 7 -3.41 -5.85 -7.16
CA GLU A 7 -3.58 -6.30 -5.76
C GLU A 7 -4.20 -5.20 -4.88
N ILE A 8 -3.71 -3.95 -4.99
CA ILE A 8 -4.25 -2.79 -4.25
C ILE A 8 -5.70 -2.50 -4.66
N GLN A 9 -6.00 -2.54 -5.96
CA GLN A 9 -7.37 -2.35 -6.42
C GLN A 9 -8.30 -3.46 -5.94
N ARG A 10 -7.82 -4.71 -5.93
CA ARG A 10 -8.55 -5.86 -5.41
C ARG A 10 -8.84 -5.73 -3.92
N LEU A 11 -7.87 -5.31 -3.12
CA LEU A 11 -8.05 -5.05 -1.69
C LEU A 11 -9.02 -3.89 -1.43
N ARG A 12 -8.96 -2.81 -2.22
CA ARG A 12 -9.94 -1.71 -2.14
C ARG A 12 -11.36 -2.19 -2.44
N ALA A 13 -11.54 -3.06 -3.44
CA ALA A 13 -12.84 -3.66 -3.73
C ALA A 13 -13.34 -4.55 -2.58
N MET A 14 -12.46 -5.37 -1.99
CA MET A 14 -12.80 -6.21 -0.82
C MET A 14 -13.16 -5.38 0.42
N ARG A 15 -12.48 -4.23 0.63
CA ARG A 15 -12.84 -3.28 1.69
C ARG A 15 -14.22 -2.68 1.45
N ALA A 16 -14.52 -2.25 0.23
CA ALA A 16 -15.82 -1.69 -0.11
C ALA A 16 -16.95 -2.72 0.08
N GLU A 17 -16.70 -3.99 -0.25
CA GLU A 17 -17.65 -5.08 0.02
C GLU A 17 -17.87 -5.28 1.52
N ALA A 18 -16.80 -5.30 2.33
CA ALA A 18 -16.90 -5.44 3.78
C ALA A 18 -17.70 -4.29 4.41
N VAL A 19 -17.46 -3.05 3.95
CA VAL A 19 -18.26 -1.88 4.38
C VAL A 19 -19.73 -2.02 3.99
N SER A 20 -20.00 -2.47 2.75
CA SER A 20 -21.37 -2.71 2.26
C SER A 20 -22.11 -3.79 3.07
N ARG A 21 -21.36 -4.77 3.60
CA ARG A 21 -21.88 -5.84 4.47
C ARG A 21 -21.91 -5.47 5.95
N ASN A 22 -21.64 -4.20 6.29
CA ASN A 22 -21.58 -3.70 7.67
C ASN A 22 -20.48 -4.36 8.53
N ASP A 23 -19.48 -4.97 7.89
CA ASP A 23 -18.35 -5.66 8.51
C ASP A 23 -17.14 -4.72 8.61
N PHE A 24 -17.23 -3.77 9.54
CA PHE A 24 -16.23 -2.71 9.69
C PHE A 24 -14.89 -3.20 10.22
N ALA A 25 -14.88 -4.26 11.05
CA ALA A 25 -13.64 -4.87 11.54
C ALA A 25 -12.82 -5.45 10.39
N ARG A 26 -13.49 -6.11 9.44
CA ARG A 26 -12.86 -6.61 8.22
C ARG A 26 -12.42 -5.47 7.30
N ALA A 27 -13.23 -4.42 7.15
CA ALA A 27 -12.86 -3.25 6.36
C ALA A 27 -11.65 -2.50 6.91
N ASP A 28 -11.49 -2.46 8.24
CA ASP A 28 -10.34 -1.86 8.93
C ASP A 28 -9.07 -2.71 8.74
N ALA A 29 -9.16 -4.03 8.95
CA ALA A 29 -8.03 -4.94 8.72
C ALA A 29 -7.52 -4.87 7.27
N ILE A 30 -8.42 -4.80 6.29
CA ILE A 30 -8.05 -4.62 4.87
C ILE A 30 -7.46 -3.22 4.64
N GLY A 31 -7.95 -2.19 5.33
CA GLY A 31 -7.39 -0.83 5.25
C GLY A 31 -5.97 -0.74 5.82
N ALA A 32 -5.70 -1.41 6.93
CA ALA A 32 -4.37 -1.51 7.51
C ALA A 32 -3.41 -2.31 6.61
N ASP A 33 -3.89 -3.36 5.97
CA ASP A 33 -3.11 -4.14 5.01
C ASP A 33 -2.81 -3.35 3.73
N LEU A 34 -3.79 -2.58 3.22
CA LEU A 34 -3.60 -1.62 2.13
C LEU A 34 -2.56 -0.55 2.49
N ALA A 35 -2.67 0.07 3.66
CA ALA A 35 -1.71 1.08 4.11
C ALA A 35 -0.31 0.48 4.28
N ARG A 36 -0.21 -0.77 4.72
CA ARG A 36 1.04 -1.52 4.74
C ARG A 36 1.55 -1.77 3.33
N LEU A 37 0.74 -2.20 2.37
CA LEU A 37 1.18 -2.47 0.99
C LEU A 37 1.58 -1.18 0.25
N GLU A 38 0.84 -0.09 0.44
CA GLU A 38 1.19 1.23 -0.11
C GLU A 38 2.45 1.82 0.57
N GLY A 39 2.69 1.51 1.85
CA GLY A 39 3.89 1.96 2.60
C GLY A 39 5.09 1.01 2.58
N ALA A 40 4.88 -0.27 2.30
CA ALA A 40 5.89 -1.34 2.18
C ALA A 40 6.26 -1.63 0.73
N GLN A 41 5.54 -1.05 -0.23
CA GLN A 41 6.23 -0.63 -1.44
C GLN A 41 7.46 0.14 -0.97
N PRO A 42 8.71 -0.32 -1.23
CA PRO A 42 9.81 0.62 -1.21
C PRO A 42 9.30 1.75 -2.08
N ALA A 43 9.32 2.97 -1.56
CA ALA A 43 9.04 4.13 -2.36
C ALA A 43 10.03 4.06 -3.52
N GLY A 44 9.62 3.42 -4.62
CA GLY A 44 10.44 3.04 -5.76
C GLY A 44 10.65 4.29 -6.57
N GLY A 45 11.37 5.23 -5.97
CA GLY A 45 11.43 6.62 -6.37
C GLY A 45 10.67 7.57 -5.43
N ALA A 46 10.69 7.43 -4.10
CA ALA A 46 10.64 8.67 -3.30
C ALA A 46 11.98 9.36 -3.50
N VAL A 47 12.04 10.11 -4.59
CA VAL A 47 13.12 11.01 -4.91
C VAL A 47 12.94 12.18 -3.97
N ASP A 48 13.90 12.43 -3.11
CA ASP A 48 13.87 13.60 -2.24
C ASP A 48 13.74 14.85 -3.14
N PRO A 49 12.72 15.70 -2.95
CA PRO A 49 12.43 16.81 -3.88
C PRO A 49 13.47 17.93 -3.80
N ILE A 50 14.34 17.92 -2.78
CA ILE A 50 15.41 18.89 -2.59
C ILE A 50 16.70 18.41 -3.28
N THR A 51 16.98 17.10 -3.26
CA THR A 51 18.26 16.52 -3.67
C THR A 51 18.18 15.64 -4.91
N GLY A 52 17.00 15.20 -5.34
CA GLY A 52 16.87 14.37 -6.55
C GLY A 52 17.33 12.91 -6.36
N LEU A 53 17.55 12.45 -5.12
CA LEU A 53 18.08 11.12 -4.81
C LEU A 53 17.01 10.20 -4.21
N PRO A 54 17.09 8.87 -4.44
CA PRO A 54 16.19 7.92 -3.80
C PRO A 54 16.38 7.95 -2.27
N VAL A 55 15.32 8.26 -1.52
CA VAL A 55 15.30 8.24 -0.06
C VAL A 55 15.21 6.78 0.42
N GLY A 56 16.34 6.08 0.33
CA GLY A 56 16.38 4.65 0.57
C GLY A 56 17.80 4.10 0.58
N GLY A 57 18.71 4.79 1.27
CA GLY A 57 20.04 4.27 1.55
C GLY A 57 20.00 3.32 2.75
N ALA A 58 19.85 2.03 2.50
CA ALA A 58 20.60 0.93 3.16
C ALA A 58 20.06 -0.44 2.69
N PRO A 59 20.88 -1.30 2.08
CA PRO A 59 20.74 -2.72 2.32
C PRO A 59 21.22 -3.01 3.76
N ALA A 60 20.39 -3.66 4.57
CA ALA A 60 20.80 -4.23 5.85
C ALA A 60 21.86 -5.34 5.61
N PRO A 61 22.78 -5.59 6.58
CA PRO A 61 24.00 -6.38 6.37
C PRO A 61 23.75 -7.85 5.98
#